data_AF-A0AAD2Q259-F1
#
_entry.id   AF-A0AAD2Q259-F1
#
_cell.length_a   1.000
_cell.length_b   1.000
_cell.length_c   1.000
_cell.angle_alpha   90.00
_cell.angle_beta   90.00
_cell.angle_gamma   90.00
#
_symmetry.space_group_name_H-M   'P 1'
#
loop_
_entity.id
_entity.type
_entity.pdbx_description
1 polymer ?
#
loop_
_entity_poly.entity_id
_entity_poly.type
_entity_poly.pdbx_seq_one_letter_code
_entity_poly.pdbx_strand_id
1 'polypeptide(L)'
;MLATALLLVSTVAILHAAFSTYEHLSHLKAIGRPEGSLPFDIVLEAFFALILGTVGASLNAPKLKEITWAAEMRNRFDDRRDVFQTELRILRPPREHVIFWSYIAQVVRLSEIIFDW
;
A
#
# COMPACT_ATOMS: atom_id res chain seq x y z
N MET A 1 -7.86 -1.55 -4.06
CA MET A 1 -8.96 -1.24 -5.01
C MET A 1 -10.34 -1.37 -4.36
N LEU A 2 -10.63 -2.48 -3.66
CA LEU A 2 -11.92 -2.68 -2.97
C LEU A 2 -12.25 -1.57 -1.96
N ALA A 3 -11.30 -1.19 -1.09
CA ALA A 3 -11.52 -0.14 -0.09
C ALA A 3 -11.92 1.20 -0.74
N THR A 4 -11.21 1.60 -1.81
CA THR A 4 -11.52 2.81 -2.58
C THR A 4 -12.89 2.73 -3.24
N ALA A 5 -13.27 1.58 -3.79
CA ALA A 5 -14.59 1.38 -4.39
C ALA A 5 -15.70 1.50 -3.34
N LEU A 6 -15.53 0.88 -2.17
CA LEU A 6 -16.47 1.00 -1.05
C LEU A 6 -16.63 2.44 -0.58
N LEU A 7 -15.53 3.19 -0.47
CA LEU A 7 -15.55 4.61 -0.11
C LEU A 7 -16.27 5.46 -1.16
N LEU A 8 -16.07 5.20 -2.45
CA LEU A 8 -16.78 5.91 -3.52
C LEU A 8 -18.28 5.61 -3.47
N VAL A 9 -18.65 4.34 -3.35
CA VAL A 9 -20.07 3.93 -3.25
C VAL A 9 -20.73 4.54 -2.02
N SER A 10 -20.08 4.49 -0.85
CA SER A 10 -20.62 5.11 0.36
C SER A 10 -20.76 6.62 0.25
N THR A 11 -19.83 7.28 -0.45
CA THR A 11 -19.89 8.74 -0.69
C THR A 11 -21.07 9.08 -1.58
N VAL A 12 -21.30 8.33 -2.65
CA VAL A 12 -22.48 8.55 -3.52
C VAL A 12 -23.77 8.24 -2.76
N ALA A 13 -23.82 7.15 -2.00
CA ALA A 13 -25.00 6.76 -1.22
C ALA A 13 -25.36 7.80 -0.16
N ILE A 14 -24.39 8.37 0.56
CA ILE A 14 -24.68 9.39 1.58
C ILE A 14 -25.13 10.71 0.95
N LEU A 15 -24.58 11.06 -0.22
CA LEU A 15 -25.04 12.22 -1.00
C LEU A 15 -26.46 12.02 -1.51
N HIS A 16 -26.80 10.80 -1.94
CA HIS A 16 -28.16 10.43 -2.32
C HIS A 16 -29.12 10.59 -1.14
N ALA A 17 -28.82 9.97 0.01
CA ALA A 17 -29.65 10.10 1.20
C ALA A 17 -29.80 11.55 1.68
N ALA A 18 -28.74 12.36 1.56
CA ALA A 18 -28.79 13.79 1.87
C ALA A 18 -29.69 14.57 0.91
N PHE A 19 -29.64 14.27 -0.39
CA PHE A 19 -30.52 14.85 -1.39
C PHE A 19 -32.00 14.48 -1.13
N SER A 20 -32.28 13.20 -0.84
CA SER A 20 -33.63 12.73 -0.49
C SER A 20 -34.17 13.41 0.78
N THR A 21 -33.31 13.61 1.78
CA THR A 21 -33.64 14.37 3.00
C THR A 21 -33.98 15.81 2.67
N TYR A 22 -33.16 16.46 1.83
CA TYR A 22 -33.39 17.83 1.39
C TYR A 22 -34.73 17.97 0.66
N GLU A 23 -35.02 17.07 -0.28
CA GLU A 23 -36.27 17.06 -1.03
C GLU A 23 -37.47 16.93 -0.08
N HIS A 24 -37.45 15.94 0.81
CA HIS A 24 -38.53 15.69 1.77
C HIS A 24 -38.79 16.90 2.68
N LEU A 25 -37.73 17.50 3.24
CA LEU A 25 -37.87 18.67 4.11
C LEU A 25 -38.30 19.93 3.35
N SER A 26 -37.83 20.10 2.10
CA SER A 26 -38.23 21.22 1.24
C SER A 26 -39.72 21.14 0.91
N HIS A 27 -40.25 19.93 0.67
CA HIS A 27 -41.65 19.69 0.39
C HIS A 27 -42.52 19.93 1.63
N LEU A 28 -42.11 19.44 2.80
CA LEU A 28 -42.78 19.71 4.08
C LEU A 28 -42.86 21.20 4.40
N LYS A 29 -41.78 21.95 4.11
CA LYS A 29 -41.73 23.40 4.25
C LYS A 29 -42.72 24.09 3.30
N ALA A 30 -42.83 23.64 2.05
CA ALA A 30 -43.75 24.21 1.07
C ALA A 30 -45.23 24.03 1.45
N ILE A 31 -45.57 22.93 2.15
CA ILE A 31 -46.94 22.64 2.61
C ILE A 31 -47.26 23.34 3.96
N GLY A 32 -46.30 24.05 4.54
CA GLY A 32 -46.49 24.74 5.82
C GLY A 32 -46.51 23.81 7.04
N ARG A 33 -45.96 22.60 6.91
CA ARG A 33 -45.83 21.62 8.00
C ARG A 33 -44.36 21.24 8.21
N PRO A 34 -43.55 22.13 8.82
CA PRO A 34 -42.11 21.90 8.94
C PRO A 34 -41.72 20.78 9.91
N GLU A 35 -42.65 20.28 10.74
CA GLU A 35 -42.37 19.33 11.82
C GLU A 35 -42.61 17.86 11.44
N GLY A 36 -42.54 17.52 10.15
CA GLY A 36 -42.69 16.15 9.69
C GLY A 36 -41.46 15.30 9.99
N SER A 37 -41.67 14.09 10.54
CA SER A 37 -40.60 13.12 10.70
C SER A 37 -40.04 12.67 9.35
N LEU A 38 -38.76 12.32 9.32
CA LEU A 38 -38.15 11.68 8.15
C LEU A 38 -38.72 10.26 7.96
N PRO A 39 -38.97 9.83 6.73
CA PRO A 39 -39.35 8.46 6.46
C PRO A 39 -38.20 7.53 6.83
N PHE A 40 -38.55 6.36 7.36
CA PHE A 40 -37.59 5.38 7.86
C PHE A 40 -36.62 4.88 6.79
N ASP A 41 -37.04 4.87 5.53
CA ASP A 41 -36.22 4.44 4.38
C ASP A 41 -34.96 5.32 4.21
N ILE A 42 -35.12 6.65 4.22
CA ILE A 42 -34.00 7.60 4.12
C ILE A 42 -33.04 7.42 5.31
N VAL A 43 -33.60 7.18 6.50
CA VAL A 43 -32.79 6.93 7.71
C VAL A 43 -31.95 5.67 7.53
N LEU A 44 -32.56 4.56 7.08
CA LEU A 44 -31.84 3.32 6.82
C LEU A 44 -30.78 3.48 5.73
N GLU A 45 -31.07 4.20 4.65
CA GLU A 45 -30.13 4.45 3.57
C GLU A 45 -28.90 5.23 4.06
N ALA A 46 -29.10 6.26 4.90
CA ALA A 46 -28.03 7.01 5.53
C ALA A 46 -27.19 6.14 6.49
N PHE A 47 -27.83 5.30 7.31
CA PHE A 47 -27.13 4.36 8.19
C PHE A 47 -26.34 3.31 7.41
N PHE A 48 -26.89 2.80 6.32
CA PHE A 48 -26.21 1.84 5.45
C PHE A 48 -24.99 2.48 4.79
N ALA A 49 -25.12 3.70 4.26
CA ALA A 49 -24.02 4.46 3.71
C ALA A 49 -22.90 4.71 4.75
N LEU A 50 -23.28 5.04 6.00
CA LEU A 50 -22.35 5.24 7.10
C LEU A 50 -21.56 3.96 7.44
N ILE A 51 -22.25 2.82 7.58
CA ILE A 51 -21.61 1.54 7.88
C ILE A 51 -20.66 1.16 6.75
N LEU A 52 -21.13 1.27 5.50
CA LEU A 52 -20.33 0.94 4.32
C LEU A 52 -19.07 1.81 4.22
N GLY A 53 -19.22 3.12 4.46
CA GLY A 53 -18.10 4.06 4.47
C GLY A 53 -17.11 3.78 5.59
N THR A 54 -17.60 3.40 6.77
CA THR A 54 -16.75 3.00 7.90
C THR A 54 -15.92 1.78 7.56
N VAL A 55 -16.54 0.74 7.00
CA VAL A 55 -15.83 -0.48 6.54
C VAL A 55 -14.82 -0.13 5.44
N GLY A 56 -15.22 0.68 4.46
CA GLY A 56 -14.32 1.15 3.40
C GLY A 56 -13.10 1.90 3.94
N ALA A 57 -13.31 2.78 4.93
CA ALA A 57 -12.24 3.53 5.58
C ALA A 57 -11.30 2.62 6.40
N SER A 58 -11.85 1.68 7.16
CA SER A 58 -11.07 0.71 7.94
C SER A 58 -10.21 -0.18 7.05
N LEU A 59 -10.72 -0.60 5.89
CA LEU A 59 -9.95 -1.40 4.93
C LEU A 59 -8.88 -0.60 4.18
N ASN A 60 -9.01 0.73 4.12
CA ASN A 60 -8.01 1.60 3.51
C ASN A 60 -6.88 1.96 4.50
N ALA A 61 -7.03 1.65 5.78
CA ALA A 61 -6.04 1.97 6.78
C ALA A 61 -4.73 1.20 6.53
N PRO A 62 -3.56 1.85 6.64
CA PRO A 62 -2.27 1.17 6.55
C PRO A 62 -2.12 0.16 7.68
N LYS A 63 -1.38 -0.92 7.43
CA LYS A 63 -1.08 -1.92 8.46
C LYS A 63 -0.40 -1.27 9.65
N LEU A 64 -0.81 -1.66 10.86
CA LEU A 64 -0.15 -1.20 12.07
C LEU A 64 1.31 -1.65 12.05
N LYS A 65 2.23 -0.72 12.32
CA LYS A 65 3.65 -1.04 12.49
C LYS A 65 3.86 -1.68 13.86
N GLU A 66 4.66 -2.74 13.91
CA GLU A 66 5.10 -3.31 15.18
C GLU A 66 5.96 -2.29 15.95
N ILE A 67 5.62 -2.01 17.21
CA ILE A 67 6.35 -1.08 18.09
C ILE A 67 7.44 -1.77 18.93
N THR A 68 7.60 -3.09 18.82
CA THR A 68 8.55 -3.85 19.62
C THR A 68 9.99 -3.54 19.20
N TRP A 69 10.86 -3.28 20.19
CA TRP A 69 12.28 -3.00 19.97
C TRP A 69 12.98 -4.08 19.12
N ALA A 70 12.65 -5.35 19.33
CA ALA A 70 13.19 -6.46 18.53
C ALA A 70 12.83 -6.36 17.04
N ALA A 71 11.61 -5.92 16.71
CA ALA A 71 11.16 -5.73 15.33
C ALA A 71 11.83 -4.52 14.67
N GLU A 72 11.99 -3.43 15.43
CA GLU A 72 12.72 -2.23 14.97
C GLU A 72 14.21 -2.54 14.74
N MET A 73 14.86 -3.30 15.63
CA MET A 73 16.26 -3.72 15.44
C MET A 73 16.43 -4.60 14.21
N ARG A 74 15.53 -5.58 13.99
CA ARG A 74 15.56 -6.43 12.79
C ARG A 74 15.51 -5.59 11.50
N ASN A 75 14.58 -4.64 11.41
CA ASN A 75 14.46 -3.76 10.24
C ASN A 75 15.75 -2.94 9.99
N ARG A 76 16.40 -2.44 11.05
CA ARG A 76 17.66 -1.69 10.92
C ARG A 76 18.84 -2.56 10.49
N PHE A 77 18.87 -3.83 10.90
CA PHE A 77 19.88 -4.76 10.42
C PHE A 77 19.68 -5.11 8.94
N ASP A 78 18.43 -5.28 8.49
CA ASP A 78 18.10 -5.54 7.09
C ASP A 78 18.51 -4.35 6.20
N ASP A 79 18.09 -3.14 6.56
CA ASP A 79 18.44 -1.91 5.84
C ASP A 79 19.96 -1.70 5.75
N ARG A 80 20.67 -1.93 6.87
CA ARG A 80 22.13 -1.86 6.91
C ARG A 80 22.78 -2.92 6.00
N ARG A 81 22.24 -4.14 5.94
CA ARG A 81 22.76 -5.20 5.04
C ARG A 81 22.59 -4.81 3.56
N ASP A 82 21.47 -4.21 3.19
CA ASP A 82 21.20 -3.77 1.82
C ASP A 82 22.17 -2.67 1.38
N VAL A 83 22.45 -1.71 2.26
CA VAL A 83 23.46 -0.66 2.02
C VAL A 83 24.84 -1.30 1.85
N PHE A 84 25.27 -2.16 2.77
CA PHE A 84 26.57 -2.84 2.65
C PHE A 84 26.68 -3.68 1.39
N GLN A 85 25.61 -4.36 0.99
CA GLN A 85 25.58 -5.19 -0.20
C GLN A 85 25.66 -4.34 -1.48
N THR A 86 25.12 -3.12 -1.45
CA THR A 86 25.23 -2.14 -2.53
C THR A 86 26.66 -1.60 -2.63
N GLU A 87 27.28 -1.23 -1.51
CA GLU A 87 28.68 -0.80 -1.46
C GLU A 87 29.64 -1.92 -1.93
N LEU A 88 29.44 -3.15 -1.46
CA LEU A 88 30.20 -4.31 -1.91
C LEU A 88 30.01 -4.60 -3.40
N ARG A 89 28.86 -4.26 -3.98
CA ARG A 89 28.62 -4.39 -5.44
C ARG A 89 29.45 -3.38 -6.23
N ILE A 90 29.64 -2.17 -5.70
CA ILE A 90 30.46 -1.12 -6.33
C ILE A 90 31.95 -1.46 -6.21
N LEU A 91 32.37 -1.98 -5.06
CA LEU A 91 33.77 -2.35 -4.81
C LEU A 91 34.17 -3.69 -5.44
N ARG A 92 33.21 -4.56 -5.78
CA ARG A 92 33.51 -5.84 -6.43
C ARG A 92 33.87 -5.59 -7.91
N PRO A 93 35.02 -6.09 -8.40
CA PRO A 93 35.37 -5.96 -9.80
C PRO A 93 34.27 -6.61 -10.68
N PRO A 94 33.98 -6.03 -11.86
CA PRO A 94 32.96 -6.57 -12.75
C PRO A 94 33.27 -8.03 -13.08
N ARG A 95 32.23 -8.86 -13.14
CA ARG A 95 32.34 -10.32 -13.26
C ARG A 95 33.20 -10.74 -14.47
N GLU A 96 33.17 -9.94 -15.53
CA GLU A 96 33.95 -10.11 -16.75
C GLU A 96 35.46 -9.99 -16.53
N HIS A 97 35.89 -9.05 -15.67
CA HIS A 97 37.29 -8.88 -15.29
C HIS A 97 37.81 -10.09 -14.51
N VAL A 98 37.01 -10.64 -13.60
CA VAL A 98 37.38 -11.84 -12.82
C VAL A 98 37.53 -13.06 -13.73
N ILE A 99 36.64 -13.23 -14.72
CA ILE A 99 36.71 -14.32 -15.69
C ILE A 99 37.96 -14.18 -16.58
N PHE A 100 38.25 -12.97 -17.07
CA PHE A 100 39.42 -12.71 -17.89
C PHE A 100 40.73 -13.07 -17.18
N TRP A 101 40.94 -12.61 -15.95
CA TRP A 101 42.15 -12.94 -15.19
C TRP A 101 42.21 -14.40 -14.75
N SER A 102 41.07 -15.04 -14.48
CA SER A 102 41.02 -16.49 -14.26
C SER A 102 41.46 -17.26 -15.50
N TYR A 103 41.06 -16.83 -16.69
CA TYR A 103 41.47 -17.45 -17.96
C TYR A 103 42.97 -17.24 -18.22
N ILE A 104 43.47 -16.01 -18.04
CA ILE A 104 44.92 -15.70 -18.14
C ILE A 104 45.72 -16.58 -17.16
N ALA A 105 45.31 -16.68 -15.91
CA ALA A 105 45.97 -17.52 -14.91
C ALA A 105 45.94 -19.00 -15.28
N GLN A 106 44.85 -19.50 -15.86
CA GLN A 106 44.78 -20.86 -16.38
C GLN A 106 45.73 -21.08 -17.56
N VAL A 107 45.83 -20.13 -18.51
CA VAL A 107 46.75 -20.21 -19.65
C VAL A 107 48.20 -20.19 -19.19
N VAL A 108 48.56 -19.30 -18.26
CA VAL A 108 49.92 -19.24 -17.68
C VAL A 108 50.24 -20.55 -16.96
N ARG A 109 49.35 -21.05 -16.10
CA ARG A 109 49.52 -22.34 -15.43
C ARG A 109 49.64 -23.50 -16.41
N LEU A 110 48.89 -23.50 -17.51
CA LEU A 110 48.98 -24.53 -18.54
C LEU A 110 50.33 -24.46 -19.28
N SER A 111 50.86 -23.26 -19.52
CA SER A 111 52.17 -23.09 -20.13
C SER A 111 53.30 -23.56 -19.22
N GLU A 112 53.23 -23.34 -17.90
CA GLU A 112 54.20 -23.91 -16.97
C GLU A 112 54.21 -25.44 -17.01
N ILE A 113 53.04 -26.08 -17.07
CA ILE A 113 52.93 -27.55 -17.17
C ILE A 113 53.47 -28.10 -18.51
N ILE A 114 53.30 -27.36 -19.61
CA ILE A 114 53.74 -27.79 -20.94
C ILE A 114 55.25 -27.56 -21.15
N PHE A 115 55.82 -26.54 -20.52
CA PHE A 115 57.21 -26.13 -20.67
C PHE A 115 58.13 -26.54 -19.50
N ASP A 116 57.62 -27.21 -18.47
CA ASP A 116 58.41 -27.95 -17.47
C ASP A 116 59.03 -29.21 -18.12
N TRP A 117 60.20 -29.02 -18.75
CA TRP A 117 61.18 -30.05 -19.13
C TRP A 117 62.53 -29.71 -18.51
#